data_AF-A0A833DNR0-F1
#
_entry.id   AF-A0A833DNR0-F1
#
_cell.length_a   1.000
_cell.length_b   1.000
_cell.length_c   1.000
_cell.angle_alpha   90.00
_cell.angle_beta   90.00
_cell.angle_gamma   90.00
#
_symmetry.space_group_name_H-M   'P 1'
#
loop_
_entity.id
_entity.type
_entity.pdbx_description
1 polymer ?
#
loop_
_entity_poly.entity_id
_entity_poly.type
_entity_poly.pdbx_seq_one_letter_code
_entity_poly.pdbx_strand_id
1 'polypeptide(L)'
;DDSGFPWHLVFIALLMAVGSAAYLMRKRKLAALKELGDVFAYTAELLAAGDEIREVIFSCYESLCRVLQSHGFLRQEFETVREFEVAIRKAIPIREDALLALDQVFEVARYSRMQMGEAHKTQAQQALEACRSEVDRISALQEIPAR
;
A
#
# COMPACT_ATOMS: atom_id res chain seq x y z
N ASP A 1 1.74 51.79 26.06
CA ASP A 1 1.11 50.47 25.95
C ASP A 1 0.89 50.11 24.51
N ASP A 2 1.90 49.49 23.90
CA ASP A 2 1.81 48.97 22.54
C ASP A 2 1.98 47.44 22.60
N SER A 3 1.28 46.81 23.54
CA SER A 3 1.10 45.35 23.53
C SER A 3 0.05 45.02 22.48
N GLY A 4 0.42 45.22 21.21
CA GLY A 4 -0.33 44.76 20.06
C GLY A 4 -0.63 43.27 20.19
N PHE A 5 -1.79 42.86 19.67
CA PHE A 5 -2.25 41.47 19.69
C PHE A 5 -1.11 40.50 19.31
N PRO A 6 -0.88 39.41 20.07
CA PRO A 6 0.32 38.58 19.96
C PRO A 6 0.28 37.67 18.72
N TRP A 7 0.41 38.27 17.54
CA TRP A 7 0.37 37.56 16.25
C TRP A 7 1.39 36.43 16.16
N HIS A 8 2.56 36.58 16.79
CA HIS A 8 3.58 35.54 16.85
C HIS A 8 3.07 34.24 17.53
N LEU A 9 2.23 34.33 18.58
CA LEU A 9 1.65 33.16 19.22
C LEU A 9 0.64 32.46 18.30
N VAL A 10 -0.13 33.23 17.52
CA VAL A 10 -1.05 32.67 16.51
C VAL A 10 -0.29 31.95 15.41
N PHE A 11 0.81 32.53 14.91
CA PHE A 11 1.68 31.87 13.93
C PHE A 11 2.31 30.58 14.46
N ILE A 12 2.81 30.59 15.70
CA ILE A 12 3.37 29.39 16.34
C ILE A 12 2.30 28.30 16.50
N ALA A 13 1.10 28.65 16.95
CA ALA A 13 0.00 27.71 17.09
C ALA A 13 -0.42 27.09 15.73
N LEU A 14 -0.45 27.90 14.67
CA LEU A 14 -0.76 27.42 13.32
C LEU A 14 0.31 26.44 12.80
N LEU A 15 1.60 26.77 12.97
CA LEU A 15 2.70 25.89 12.58
C LEU A 15 2.67 24.56 13.35
N MET A 16 2.39 24.60 14.66
CA MET A 16 2.22 23.42 15.49
C MET A 16 1.04 22.55 15.03
N ALA A 17 -0.09 23.17 14.69
CA ALA A 17 -1.26 22.47 14.19
C ALA A 17 -0.99 21.79 12.83
N VAL A 18 -0.32 22.48 11.90
CA VAL A 18 0.08 21.93 10.61
C VAL A 18 1.08 20.79 10.79
N GLY A 19 2.10 20.96 11.65
CA GLY A 19 3.08 19.92 11.95
C GLY A 19 2.44 18.67 12.56
N SER A 20 1.52 18.86 13.52
CA SER A 20 0.78 17.78 14.16
C SER A 20 -0.12 17.04 13.17
N ALA A 21 -0.84 17.77 12.32
CA ALA A 21 -1.67 17.17 11.27
C ALA A 21 -0.83 16.38 10.27
N ALA A 22 0.30 16.93 9.82
CA ALA A 22 1.23 16.24 8.92
C ALA A 22 1.81 14.96 9.55
N TYR A 23 2.17 15.01 10.83
CA TYR A 23 2.65 13.85 11.58
C TYR A 23 1.59 12.74 11.67
N LEU A 24 0.35 13.08 12.02
CA LEU A 24 -0.75 12.12 12.08
C LEU A 24 -1.05 11.50 10.71
N MET A 25 -1.06 12.31 9.64
CA MET A 25 -1.24 11.82 8.28
C MET A 25 -0.14 10.85 7.86
N ARG A 26 1.13 11.15 8.18
CA ARG A 26 2.27 10.26 7.90
C ARG A 26 2.15 8.94 8.66
N LYS A 27 1.80 8.98 9.95
CA LYS A 27 1.62 7.78 10.78
C LYS A 27 0.52 6.87 10.22
N ARG A 28 -0.59 7.43 9.76
CA ARG A 28 -1.68 6.67 9.11
C ARG A 28 -1.21 6.00 7.82
N LYS A 29 -0.43 6.69 6.99
CA LYS A 29 0.14 6.12 5.75
C LYS A 29 1.08 4.95 6.03
N LEU A 30 1.93 5.07 7.05
CA LEU A 30 2.83 4.00 7.48
C LEU A 30 2.08 2.77 7.98
N ALA A 31 1.01 2.96 8.76
CA ALA A 31 0.21 1.85 9.25
C ALA A 31 -0.39 1.03 8.10
N ALA A 32 -0.93 1.71 7.09
CA ALA A 32 -1.48 1.05 5.91
C ALA A 32 -0.41 0.34 5.08
N LEU A 33 0.75 0.98 4.89
CA LEU A 33 1.90 0.37 4.20
C LEU A 33 2.31 -0.95 4.84
N LYS A 34 2.44 -0.95 6.17
CA LYS A 34 2.79 -2.15 6.93
C LYS A 34 1.78 -3.27 6.71
N GLU A 35 0.49 -2.96 6.81
CA GLU A 35 -0.58 -3.96 6.65
C GLU A 35 -0.62 -4.55 5.23
N LEU A 36 -0.32 -3.76 4.20
CA LEU A 36 -0.17 -4.28 2.83
C LEU A 36 1.07 -5.17 2.69
N GLY A 37 2.18 -4.80 3.34
CA GLY A 37 3.37 -5.65 3.43
C GLY A 37 3.05 -7.01 4.04
N ASP A 38 2.22 -7.03 5.10
CA ASP A 38 1.76 -8.26 5.75
C ASP A 38 0.88 -9.10 4.79
N VAL A 39 0.00 -8.48 4.00
CA VAL A 39 -0.78 -9.17 2.96
C VAL A 39 0.13 -9.80 1.90
N PHE A 40 1.16 -9.08 1.43
CA PHE A 40 2.10 -9.62 0.44
C PHE A 40 2.88 -10.81 0.98
N ALA A 41 3.38 -10.71 2.22
CA ALA A 41 4.11 -11.77 2.89
C ALA A 41 3.25 -13.03 3.07
N TYR A 42 2.02 -12.86 3.55
CA TYR A 42 1.07 -13.96 3.72
C TYR A 42 0.73 -14.65 2.40
N THR A 43 0.50 -13.87 1.35
CA THR A 43 0.23 -14.41 0.01
C THR A 43 1.41 -15.22 -0.54
N ALA A 44 2.64 -14.72 -0.36
CA ALA A 44 3.85 -15.42 -0.78
C ALA A 44 4.04 -16.75 -0.02
N GLU A 45 3.68 -16.79 1.26
CA GLU A 45 3.71 -18.00 2.09
C GLU A 45 2.72 -19.06 1.58
N LEU A 46 1.46 -18.69 1.32
CA LEU A 46 0.45 -19.60 0.75
C LEU A 46 0.90 -20.16 -0.61
N LEU A 47 1.42 -19.31 -1.49
CA LEU A 47 2.00 -19.76 -2.77
C LEU A 47 3.14 -20.77 -2.56
N ALA A 48 4.02 -20.52 -1.58
CA ALA A 48 5.13 -21.42 -1.26
C ALA A 48 4.64 -22.77 -0.69
N ALA A 49 3.58 -22.75 0.13
CA ALA A 49 2.94 -23.95 0.67
C ALA A 49 2.25 -24.82 -0.40
N GLY A 50 2.00 -24.26 -1.59
CA GLY A 50 1.40 -24.98 -2.71
C GLY A 50 -0.13 -24.87 -2.75
N ASP A 51 -0.70 -23.87 -2.07
CA ASP A 51 -2.12 -23.53 -2.19
C ASP A 51 -2.47 -23.14 -3.64
N GLU A 52 -3.78 -23.19 -3.95
CA GLU A 52 -4.27 -22.93 -5.32
C GLU A 52 -3.94 -21.49 -5.74
N ILE A 53 -3.11 -21.37 -6.78
CA ILE A 53 -2.49 -20.10 -7.18
C ILE A 53 -3.55 -19.03 -7.45
N ARG A 54 -4.62 -19.37 -8.18
CA ARG A 54 -5.64 -18.37 -8.56
C ARG A 54 -6.41 -17.87 -7.33
N GLU A 55 -6.81 -18.76 -6.44
CA GLU A 55 -7.52 -18.45 -5.19
C GLU A 55 -6.67 -17.58 -4.29
N VAL A 56 -5.39 -17.93 -4.09
CA VAL A 56 -4.46 -17.14 -3.27
C VAL A 56 -4.26 -15.74 -3.84
N ILE A 57 -4.11 -15.61 -5.16
CA ILE A 57 -3.96 -14.32 -5.83
C ILE A 57 -5.24 -13.48 -5.73
N PHE A 58 -6.41 -14.10 -5.87
CA PHE A 58 -7.68 -13.40 -5.71
C PHE A 58 -7.90 -12.94 -4.26
N SER A 59 -7.59 -13.79 -3.29
CA SER A 59 -7.63 -13.46 -1.86
C SER A 59 -6.67 -12.30 -1.50
N CYS A 60 -5.48 -12.28 -2.11
CA CYS A 60 -4.56 -11.16 -1.99
C CYS A 60 -5.19 -9.86 -2.49
N TYR A 61 -5.74 -9.85 -3.72
CA TYR A 61 -6.42 -8.68 -4.28
C TYR A 61 -7.53 -8.15 -3.36
N GLU A 62 -8.40 -9.02 -2.85
CA GLU A 62 -9.47 -8.62 -1.93
C GLU A 62 -8.92 -8.03 -0.63
N SER A 63 -7.87 -8.65 -0.07
CA SER A 63 -7.23 -8.20 1.16
C SER A 63 -6.60 -6.81 0.97
N LEU A 64 -5.91 -6.57 -0.15
CA LEU A 64 -5.37 -5.25 -0.48
C LEU A 64 -6.48 -4.19 -0.58
N CYS A 65 -7.60 -4.54 -1.23
CA CYS A 65 -8.76 -3.64 -1.32
C CYS A 65 -9.31 -3.29 0.07
N ARG A 66 -9.48 -4.28 0.95
CA ARG A 66 -9.97 -4.07 2.34
C ARG A 66 -9.03 -3.17 3.13
N VAL A 67 -7.72 -3.40 3.05
CA VAL A 67 -6.72 -2.56 3.73
C VAL A 67 -6.83 -1.11 3.25
N LEU A 68 -6.82 -0.89 1.94
CA LEU A 68 -6.91 0.47 1.38
C LEU A 68 -8.23 1.18 1.75
N GLN A 69 -9.36 0.46 1.80
CA GLN A 69 -10.64 1.01 2.27
C GLN A 69 -10.60 1.37 3.75
N SER A 70 -10.09 0.47 4.61
CA SER A 70 -10.07 0.66 6.07
C SER A 70 -9.27 1.90 6.50
N HIS A 71 -8.19 2.22 5.79
CA HIS A 71 -7.38 3.40 6.07
C HIS A 71 -7.91 4.70 5.43
N GLY A 72 -8.99 4.60 4.63
CA GLY A 72 -9.65 5.72 3.97
C GLY A 72 -8.95 6.19 2.70
N PHE A 73 -8.10 5.34 2.10
CA PHE A 73 -7.51 5.63 0.79
C PHE A 73 -8.52 5.46 -0.35
N LEU A 74 -9.60 4.72 -0.10
CA LEU A 74 -10.66 4.45 -1.06
C LEU A 74 -12.00 4.92 -0.48
N ARG A 75 -12.83 5.54 -1.31
CA ARG A 75 -14.18 6.02 -0.94
C ARG A 75 -15.31 5.19 -1.53
N GLN A 76 -15.01 4.31 -2.49
CA GLN A 76 -16.00 3.54 -3.25
C GLN A 76 -15.42 2.17 -3.61
N GLU A 77 -16.28 1.17 -3.78
CA GLU A 77 -15.91 -0.17 -4.27
C GLU A 77 -15.38 -0.08 -5.71
N PHE A 78 -14.31 -0.81 -6.04
CA PHE A 78 -13.78 -0.86 -7.40
C PHE A 78 -14.43 -1.98 -8.21
N GLU A 79 -14.81 -1.69 -9.44
CA GLU A 79 -15.33 -2.68 -10.36
C GLU A 79 -14.20 -3.39 -11.12
N THR A 80 -13.05 -2.71 -11.34
CA THR A 80 -11.96 -3.22 -12.19
C THR A 80 -10.55 -3.07 -11.57
N VAL A 81 -9.64 -3.96 -11.99
CA VAL A 81 -8.23 -4.00 -11.54
C VAL A 81 -7.49 -2.67 -11.83
N ARG A 82 -7.84 -2.01 -12.94
CA ARG A 82 -7.27 -0.72 -13.35
C ARG A 82 -7.60 0.41 -12.36
N GLU A 83 -8.80 0.40 -11.78
CA GLU A 83 -9.18 1.38 -10.77
C GLU A 83 -8.40 1.17 -9.47
N PHE A 84 -8.22 -0.09 -9.08
CA PHE A 84 -7.35 -0.47 -7.98
C PHE A 84 -5.91 0.02 -8.22
N GLU A 85 -5.35 -0.20 -9.41
CA GLU A 85 -4.00 0.23 -9.78
C GLU A 85 -3.81 1.75 -9.63
N VAL A 86 -4.73 2.55 -10.17
CA VAL A 86 -4.68 4.02 -10.04
C VAL A 86 -4.79 4.45 -8.59
N ALA A 87 -5.61 3.77 -7.80
CA ALA A 87 -5.84 4.14 -6.41
C ALA A 87 -4.67 3.76 -5.50
N ILE A 88 -4.10 2.56 -5.64
CA ILE A 88 -2.93 2.15 -4.85
C ILE A 88 -1.73 3.04 -5.15
N ARG A 89 -1.52 3.44 -6.42
CA ARG A 89 -0.50 4.42 -6.83
C ARG A 89 -0.69 5.80 -6.19
N LYS A 90 -1.93 6.26 -6.03
CA LYS A 90 -2.24 7.56 -5.38
C LYS A 90 -2.14 7.48 -3.87
N ALA A 91 -2.51 6.34 -3.30
CA ALA A 91 -2.56 6.12 -1.88
C ALA A 91 -1.16 5.95 -1.28
N ILE A 92 -0.25 5.32 -2.03
CA ILE A 92 0.97 4.74 -1.49
C ILE A 92 2.16 4.99 -2.42
N PRO A 93 3.33 5.40 -1.88
CA PRO A 93 4.50 5.72 -2.68
C PRO A 93 5.31 4.47 -3.09
N ILE A 94 4.65 3.37 -3.50
CA ILE A 94 5.30 2.19 -4.08
C ILE A 94 5.70 2.53 -5.53
N ARG A 95 6.86 2.05 -5.98
CA ARG A 95 7.31 2.26 -7.36
C ARG A 95 6.39 1.57 -8.36
N GLU A 96 6.22 2.21 -9.50
CA GLU A 96 5.35 1.76 -10.59
C GLU A 96 5.73 0.38 -11.13
N ASP A 97 7.02 0.08 -11.26
CA ASP A 97 7.52 -1.20 -11.78
C ASP A 97 7.12 -2.40 -10.90
N ALA A 98 7.11 -2.24 -9.58
CA ALA A 98 6.67 -3.29 -8.65
C ALA A 98 5.17 -3.59 -8.81
N LEU A 99 4.34 -2.55 -8.98
CA LEU A 99 2.90 -2.70 -9.14
C LEU A 99 2.50 -3.28 -10.49
N LEU A 100 3.24 -2.96 -11.57
CA LEU A 100 2.97 -3.49 -12.90
C LEU A 100 3.08 -5.03 -12.96
N ALA A 101 4.10 -5.59 -12.30
CA ALA A 101 4.27 -7.05 -12.24
C ALA A 101 3.11 -7.73 -11.49
N LEU A 102 2.62 -7.08 -10.43
CA LEU A 102 1.49 -7.57 -9.64
C LEU A 102 0.16 -7.47 -10.40
N ASP A 103 -0.04 -6.37 -11.15
CA ASP A 103 -1.23 -6.16 -11.99
C ASP A 103 -1.38 -7.27 -13.04
N GLN A 104 -0.29 -7.63 -13.72
CA GLN A 104 -0.30 -8.71 -14.70
C GLN A 104 -0.73 -10.06 -14.08
N VAL A 105 -0.29 -10.35 -12.85
CA VAL A 105 -0.67 -11.58 -12.13
C VAL A 105 -2.17 -11.56 -11.80
N PHE A 106 -2.72 -10.42 -11.39
CA PHE A 106 -4.15 -10.25 -11.14
C PHE A 106 -4.99 -10.40 -12.41
N GLU A 107 -4.56 -9.81 -13.53
CA GLU A 107 -5.25 -9.95 -14.82
C GLU A 107 -5.32 -11.41 -15.27
N VAL A 108 -4.19 -12.14 -15.19
CA VAL A 108 -4.15 -13.57 -15.54
C VAL A 108 -5.09 -14.36 -14.63
N ALA A 109 -5.02 -14.13 -13.31
CA ALA A 109 -5.88 -14.83 -12.35
C ALA A 109 -7.38 -14.53 -12.56
N ARG A 110 -7.73 -13.32 -13.03
CA ARG A 110 -9.13 -12.92 -13.23
C ARG A 110 -9.69 -13.34 -14.60
N TYR A 111 -8.91 -13.22 -15.66
CA TYR A 111 -9.42 -13.32 -17.04
C TYR A 111 -8.93 -14.57 -17.78
N SER A 112 -7.82 -15.20 -17.37
CA SER A 112 -7.33 -16.40 -18.06
C SER A 112 -8.25 -17.59 -17.82
N ARG A 113 -8.56 -18.33 -18.89
CA ARG A 113 -9.29 -19.61 -18.83
C ARG A 113 -8.38 -20.81 -18.55
N MET A 114 -7.06 -20.65 -18.65
CA MET A 114 -6.09 -21.72 -18.43
C MET A 114 -5.76 -21.85 -16.95
N GLN A 115 -5.46 -23.07 -16.50
CA GLN A 115 -4.95 -23.29 -15.14
C GLN A 115 -3.63 -22.54 -14.97
N MET A 116 -3.46 -21.87 -13.83
CA MET A 116 -2.19 -21.23 -13.50
C MET A 116 -1.19 -22.32 -13.08
N GLY A 117 -0.10 -22.47 -13.83
CA GLY A 117 1.01 -23.36 -13.47
C GLY A 117 2.18 -22.64 -12.77
N GLU A 118 3.27 -23.39 -12.54
CA GLU A 118 4.47 -22.96 -11.79
C GLU A 118 5.12 -21.67 -12.30
N ALA A 119 5.07 -21.39 -13.60
CA ALA A 119 5.57 -20.13 -14.16
C ALA A 119 4.82 -18.92 -13.58
N HIS A 120 3.49 -19.01 -13.46
CA HIS A 120 2.68 -17.94 -12.86
C HIS A 120 2.91 -17.83 -11.36
N LYS A 121 3.10 -18.95 -10.66
CA LYS A 121 3.48 -18.95 -9.23
C LYS A 121 4.80 -18.22 -9.01
N THR A 122 5.81 -18.53 -9.81
CA THR A 122 7.13 -17.87 -9.73
C THR A 122 7.01 -16.38 -10.02
N GLN A 123 6.27 -16.01 -11.06
CA GLN A 123 6.01 -14.61 -11.40
C GLN A 123 5.29 -13.87 -10.25
N ALA A 124 4.28 -14.49 -9.66
CA ALA A 124 3.54 -13.94 -8.54
C ALA A 124 4.44 -13.72 -7.31
N GLN A 125 5.25 -14.71 -6.95
CA GLN A 125 6.19 -14.59 -5.83
C GLN A 125 7.20 -13.45 -6.04
N GLN A 126 7.73 -13.32 -7.26
CA GLN A 126 8.62 -12.21 -7.60
C GLN A 126 7.93 -10.84 -7.50
N ALA A 127 6.68 -10.73 -7.99
CA ALA A 127 5.92 -9.49 -7.90
C ALA A 127 5.60 -9.10 -6.45
N LEU A 128 5.20 -10.08 -5.63
CA LEU A 128 4.92 -9.88 -4.20
C LEU A 128 6.17 -9.44 -3.45
N GLU A 129 7.31 -10.07 -3.72
CA GLU A 129 8.60 -9.72 -3.10
C GLU A 129 9.05 -8.31 -3.50
N ALA A 130 8.90 -7.94 -4.77
CA ALA A 130 9.20 -6.58 -5.24
C ALA A 130 8.34 -5.52 -4.53
N CYS A 131 7.02 -5.76 -4.43
CA CYS A 131 6.11 -4.87 -3.70
C CYS A 131 6.46 -4.78 -2.21
N ARG A 132 6.78 -5.92 -1.57
CA ARG A 132 7.18 -5.97 -0.16
C ARG A 132 8.49 -5.20 0.08
N SER A 133 9.51 -5.41 -0.76
CA SER A 133 10.77 -4.70 -0.65
C SER A 133 10.58 -3.18 -0.77
N GLU A 134 9.62 -2.72 -1.57
CA GLU A 134 9.28 -1.31 -1.67
C GLU A 134 8.59 -0.79 -0.40
N VAL A 135 7.67 -1.56 0.18
CA VAL A 135 7.05 -1.24 1.48
C VAL A 135 8.12 -1.10 2.58
N ASP A 136 9.07 -2.04 2.63
CA ASP A 136 10.16 -2.03 3.61
C ASP A 136 11.10 -0.85 3.37
N ARG A 137 11.44 -0.54 2.12
CA ARG A 137 12.24 0.64 1.74
C ARG A 137 11.57 1.94 2.20
N ILE A 138 10.27 2.10 1.96
CA ILE A 138 9.51 3.29 2.37
C ILE A 138 9.47 3.39 3.89
N SER A 139 9.25 2.27 4.58
CA SER A 139 9.20 2.23 6.05
C SER A 139 10.55 2.63 6.65
N ALA A 140 11.66 2.07 6.14
CA ALA A 140 13.02 2.39 6.60
C ALA A 140 13.39 3.87 6.37
N LEU A 141 12.96 4.49 5.27
CA LEU A 141 13.17 5.92 5.03
C LEU A 141 12.44 6.82 6.02
N GLN A 142 11.37 6.32 6.66
CA GLN A 142 10.59 7.08 7.64
C GLN A 142 11.01 6.82 9.09
N GLU A 143 11.74 5.74 9.35
CA GLU A 143 12.34 5.45 10.66
C GLU A 143 13.63 6.25 10.94
N ILE A 144 14.08 7.15 10.04
CA ILE A 144 15.20 8.04 10.32
C ILE A 144 14.85 8.87 11.57
N PRO A 145 15.51 8.62 12.72
CA PRO A 145 15.22 9.37 13.92
C PRO A 145 15.72 10.79 13.66
N ALA A 146 14.85 11.77 13.92
CA ALA A 146 15.30 13.11 14.24
C ALA A 146 16.18 12.98 15.49
N ARG A 147 17.47 12.71 15.29
CA ARG A 147 18.49 12.79 16.32
C ARG A 147 19.02 14.21 16.38
#